data_AF-A0A8J4TWG6-F1
#
_entry.id   AF-A0A8J4TWG6-F1
#
_cell.length_a   1.000
_cell.length_b   1.000
_cell.length_c   1.000
_cell.angle_alpha   90.00
_cell.angle_beta   90.00
_cell.angle_gamma   90.00
#
_symmetry.space_group_name_H-M   'P 1'
#
loop_
_entity.id
_entity.type
_entity.pdbx_description
1 polymer ?
#
loop_
_entity_poly.entity_id
_entity_poly.type
_entity_poly.pdbx_seq_one_letter_code
_entity_poly.pdbx_strand_id
1 'polypeptide(L)'
;MGARFAKWRAVIAIGDNIPTRTCIDANAEALARYAALCQEGDLVPIVEPEVLMDGTHTIERYFEVTQQTLESVFHALRAPGFARRDAAETEYGSFR
;
A
#
# COMPACT_ATOMS: atom_id res chain seq x y z
N MET A 1 -3.16 -22.89 10.33
CA MET A 1 -3.09 -21.43 10.59
C MET A 1 -4.40 -20.77 10.15
N GLY A 2 -4.91 -19.76 10.88
CA GLY A 2 -6.27 -19.22 10.73
C GLY A 2 -6.39 -17.73 10.38
N ALA A 3 -5.27 -17.03 10.13
CA ALA A 3 -5.32 -15.65 9.66
C ALA A 3 -5.94 -15.57 8.24
N ARG A 4 -6.61 -14.46 7.95
CA ARG A 4 -7.27 -14.18 6.67
C ARG A 4 -6.83 -12.86 6.04
N PHE A 5 -6.11 -12.05 6.79
CA PHE A 5 -5.56 -10.78 6.33
C PHE A 5 -4.26 -10.49 7.07
N ALA A 6 -3.46 -9.60 6.50
CA ALA A 6 -2.29 -9.02 7.14
C ALA A 6 -2.33 -7.50 6.97
N LYS A 7 -1.52 -6.77 7.75
CA LYS A 7 -1.38 -5.31 7.64
C LYS A 7 0.09 -4.92 7.58
N TRP A 8 0.46 -4.04 6.64
CA TRP A 8 1.75 -3.36 6.64
C TRP A 8 1.53 -1.86 6.62
N ARG A 9 2.14 -1.18 7.60
CA ARG A 9 2.15 0.27 7.75
C ARG A 9 3.48 0.87 7.31
N ALA A 10 3.45 1.70 6.27
CA ALA A 10 4.55 2.59 5.90
C ALA A 10 4.32 3.97 6.52
N VAL A 11 5.38 4.69 6.87
CA VAL A 11 5.27 5.99 7.56
C VAL A 11 5.93 7.07 6.71
N ILE A 12 5.18 8.13 6.41
CA ILE A 12 5.59 9.27 5.60
C ILE A 12 5.54 10.52 6.49
N ALA A 13 6.71 11.00 6.93
CA ALA A 13 6.83 12.21 7.74
C ALA A 13 6.90 13.47 6.87
N ILE A 14 6.31 14.56 7.35
CA ILE A 14 6.39 15.89 6.73
C ILE A 14 7.32 16.78 7.58
N GLY A 15 8.24 17.47 6.92
CA GLY A 15 9.20 18.37 7.55
C GLY A 15 10.01 19.12 6.51
N ASP A 16 11.09 19.78 6.92
CA ASP A 16 11.93 20.54 6.01
C ASP A 16 12.59 19.61 4.98
N ASN A 17 12.22 19.79 3.70
CA ASN A 17 12.68 18.98 2.56
C ASN A 17 12.26 17.49 2.58
N ILE A 18 11.31 17.09 3.43
CA ILE A 18 10.76 15.74 3.48
C ILE A 18 9.21 15.75 3.40
N PRO A 19 8.58 14.72 2.83
CA PRO A 19 9.20 13.55 2.20
C PRO A 19 9.82 13.87 0.84
N THR A 20 10.86 13.12 0.47
CA THR A 20 11.39 13.13 -0.89
C THR A 20 10.53 12.25 -1.79
N ARG A 21 10.52 12.54 -3.09
CA ARG A 21 9.80 11.69 -4.06
C ARG A 21 10.28 10.23 -4.01
N THR A 22 11.61 10.03 -3.92
CA THR A 22 12.21 8.70 -3.77
C THR A 22 11.71 7.95 -2.54
N CYS A 23 11.50 8.64 -1.40
CA CYS A 23 10.95 8.03 -0.19
C CYS A 23 9.52 7.52 -0.40
N ILE A 24 8.67 8.33 -1.05
CA ILE A 24 7.30 7.96 -1.38
C ILE A 24 7.29 6.74 -2.33
N ASP A 25 8.05 6.80 -3.43
CA ASP A 25 8.07 5.74 -4.43
C ASP A 25 8.61 4.42 -3.83
N ALA A 26 9.68 4.48 -3.02
CA ALA A 26 10.23 3.29 -2.36
C ALA A 26 9.25 2.63 -1.38
N ASN A 27 8.51 3.42 -0.60
CA ASN A 27 7.47 2.88 0.29
C ASN A 27 6.30 2.30 -0.52
N ALA A 28 5.90 2.95 -1.61
CA ALA A 28 4.86 2.44 -2.50
C ALA A 28 5.22 1.09 -3.12
N GLU A 29 6.45 0.93 -3.60
CA GLU A 29 6.94 -0.35 -4.11
C GLU A 29 6.99 -1.44 -3.03
N ALA A 30 7.47 -1.11 -1.83
CA ALA A 30 7.52 -2.06 -0.72
C ALA A 30 6.12 -2.56 -0.34
N LEU A 31 5.15 -1.65 -0.25
CA LEU A 31 3.75 -1.97 0.02
C LEU A 31 3.13 -2.82 -1.09
N ALA A 32 3.46 -2.56 -2.37
CA ALA A 32 2.98 -3.36 -3.48
C ALA A 32 3.54 -4.79 -3.46
N ARG A 33 4.85 -4.95 -3.18
CA ARG A 33 5.48 -6.28 -3.03
C ARG A 33 4.89 -7.05 -1.85
N TYR A 34 4.69 -6.38 -0.72
CA TYR A 34 3.99 -6.94 0.43
C TYR A 34 2.59 -7.43 0.07
N ALA A 35 1.80 -6.61 -0.64
CA ALA A 35 0.44 -6.98 -1.02
C ALA A 35 0.40 -8.21 -1.94
N ALA A 36 1.37 -8.34 -2.87
CA ALA A 36 1.50 -9.51 -3.73
C ALA A 36 1.79 -10.78 -2.90
N LEU A 37 2.74 -10.71 -1.96
CA LEU A 37 3.07 -11.83 -1.08
C LEU A 37 1.90 -12.25 -0.18
N CYS A 38 1.08 -11.30 0.29
CA CYS A 38 -0.14 -11.64 1.01
C CYS A 38 -1.12 -12.42 0.13
N GLN A 39 -1.34 -11.97 -1.10
CA GLN A 39 -2.27 -12.63 -2.02
C GLN A 39 -1.76 -14.03 -2.42
N GLU A 40 -0.45 -14.22 -2.58
CA GLU A 40 0.17 -15.54 -2.77
C GLU A 40 -0.08 -16.48 -1.57
N GLY A 41 -0.08 -15.93 -0.36
CA GLY A 41 -0.32 -16.65 0.89
C GLY A 41 -1.78 -16.74 1.33
N ASP A 42 -2.75 -16.49 0.45
CA ASP A 42 -4.20 -16.49 0.75
C ASP A 42 -4.61 -15.51 1.87
N LEU A 43 -3.91 -14.38 1.98
CA LEU A 43 -4.20 -13.29 2.90
C LEU A 43 -4.66 -12.05 2.15
N VAL A 44 -5.71 -11.40 2.65
CA VAL A 44 -6.09 -10.05 2.21
C VAL A 44 -5.06 -9.03 2.72
N PRO A 45 -4.38 -8.27 1.85
CA PRO A 45 -3.44 -7.26 2.31
C PRO A 45 -4.15 -5.95 2.69
N ILE A 46 -3.90 -5.47 3.91
CA ILE A 46 -4.17 -4.08 4.29
C ILE A 46 -2.89 -3.27 4.02
N VAL A 47 -2.97 -2.39 3.03
CA VAL A 47 -1.90 -1.48 2.59
C VAL A 47 -2.12 -0.13 3.27
N GLU A 48 -1.22 0.28 4.17
CA GLU A 48 -1.40 1.46 5.03
C GLU A 48 -0.22 2.44 4.89
N PRO A 49 -0.26 3.36 3.91
CA PRO A 49 0.73 4.42 3.77
C PRO A 49 0.36 5.63 4.63
N GLU A 50 0.78 5.65 5.89
CA GLU A 50 0.40 6.71 6.83
C GLU A 50 1.26 7.96 6.65
N VAL A 51 0.61 9.07 6.27
CA VAL A 51 1.21 10.41 6.35
C VAL A 51 1.01 10.93 7.78
N LEU A 52 2.11 11.27 8.46
CA LEU A 52 2.06 11.76 9.83
C LEU A 52 1.51 13.18 9.88
N MET A 53 0.65 13.43 10.86
CA MET A 53 0.12 14.76 11.18
C MET A 53 1.10 15.61 12.00
N ASP A 54 2.18 15.01 12.53
CA ASP A 54 3.17 15.71 13.35
C ASP A 54 3.85 16.87 12.61
N GLY A 55 4.10 17.96 13.33
CA GLY A 55 4.82 19.13 12.85
C GLY A 55 3.95 20.39 12.72
N THR A 56 4.46 21.38 11.98
CA THR A 56 3.84 22.71 11.82
C THR A 56 3.40 22.98 10.38
N HIS A 57 3.23 21.92 9.58
CA HIS A 57 2.84 22.04 8.18
C HIS A 57 1.35 22.42 8.05
N THR A 58 0.98 23.04 6.92
CA THR A 58 -0.40 23.43 6.67
C THR A 58 -1.24 22.23 6.20
N ILE A 59 -2.57 22.37 6.26
CA ILE A 59 -3.48 21.35 5.75
C ILE A 59 -3.31 21.11 4.23
N GLU A 60 -2.96 22.15 3.47
CA GLU A 60 -2.67 22.05 2.04
C GLU A 60 -1.44 21.18 1.79
N ARG A 61 -0.38 21.35 2.61
CA ARG A 61 0.82 20.52 2.51
C ARG A 61 0.53 19.07 2.89
N TYR A 62 -0.26 18.85 3.94
CA TYR A 62 -0.70 17.49 4.32
C TYR A 62 -1.50 16.83 3.18
N PHE A 63 -2.43 17.57 2.58
CA PHE A 63 -3.23 17.10 1.45
C PHE A 63 -2.35 16.73 0.25
N GLU A 64 -1.41 17.59 -0.13
CA GLU A 64 -0.48 17.36 -1.24
C GLU A 64 0.33 16.08 -1.04
N VAL A 65 0.93 15.90 0.15
CA VAL A 65 1.73 14.71 0.47
C VAL A 65 0.86 13.45 0.51
N THR A 66 -0.35 13.54 1.05
CA THR A 66 -1.32 12.43 1.08
C THR A 66 -1.70 12.02 -0.34
N GLN A 67 -2.02 12.99 -1.21
CA GLN A 67 -2.37 12.71 -2.60
C GLN A 67 -1.21 12.04 -3.34
N GLN A 68 0.01 12.60 -3.27
CA GLN A 68 1.20 12.02 -3.91
C GLN A 68 1.51 10.61 -3.42
N THR A 69 1.34 10.37 -2.12
CA THR A 69 1.56 9.07 -1.49
C THR A 69 0.55 8.03 -2.01
N LEU A 70 -0.74 8.37 -2.02
CA LEU A 70 -1.80 7.48 -2.50
C LEU A 70 -1.67 7.21 -4.00
N GLU A 71 -1.40 8.23 -4.82
CA GLU A 71 -1.16 8.07 -6.25
C GLU A 71 -0.01 7.09 -6.53
N SER A 72 1.11 7.25 -5.81
CA SER A 72 2.29 6.38 -5.98
C SER A 72 1.99 4.94 -5.56
N VAL A 73 1.27 4.74 -4.46
CA VAL A 73 0.83 3.41 -4.01
C VAL A 73 -0.09 2.75 -5.03
N PHE A 74 -1.11 3.44 -5.52
CA PHE A 74 -2.01 2.87 -6.52
C PHE A 74 -1.32 2.62 -7.86
N HIS A 75 -0.36 3.47 -8.24
CA HIS A 75 0.48 3.24 -9.41
C HIS A 75 1.32 1.96 -9.24
N ALA A 76 2.00 1.77 -8.10
CA ALA A 76 2.78 0.57 -7.82
C ALA A 76 1.92 -0.70 -7.80
N LEU A 77 0.71 -0.65 -7.22
CA LEU A 77 -0.28 -1.75 -7.23
C LEU A 77 -0.90 -2.04 -8.61
N ARG A 78 -0.66 -1.17 -9.61
CA ARG A 78 -1.10 -1.35 -11.00
C ARG A 78 0.05 -1.76 -11.92
N ALA A 79 1.29 -1.78 -11.44
CA ALA A 79 2.44 -2.07 -12.27
C ALA A 79 2.35 -3.50 -12.84
N PRO A 80 2.85 -3.76 -14.07
CA PRO A 80 2.78 -5.06 -14.74
C PRO A 80 3.38 -6.26 -13.99
N GLY A 81 4.09 -6.04 -12.88
CA GLY A 81 4.63 -7.07 -11.99
C GLY A 81 3.78 -7.37 -10.75
N PHE A 82 2.66 -6.67 -10.53
CA PHE A 82 1.74 -6.95 -9.43
C PHE A 82 0.68 -7.96 -9.91
N ALA A 83 0.88 -9.24 -9.58
CA ALA A 83 -0.07 -10.30 -9.90
C ALA A 83 -1.36 -10.08 -9.10
N ARG A 84 -2.39 -9.53 -9.75
CA ARG A 84 -3.72 -9.50 -9.16
C ARG A 84 -4.28 -10.91 -9.23
N ARG A 85 -4.66 -11.46 -8.09
CA ARG A 85 -5.68 -12.51 -8.12
C ARG A 85 -6.99 -11.84 -8.52
N ASP A 86 -7.45 -12.14 -9.72
CA ASP A 86 -8.78 -11.78 -10.15
C ASP A 86 -9.77 -12.45 -9.18
N ALA A 87 -10.72 -11.67 -8.66
CA ALA A 87 -11.74 -12.16 -7.72
C ALA A 87 -12.71 -13.19 -8.34
N ALA A 88 -12.43 -13.71 -9.53
CA ALA A 88 -13.28 -14.62 -10.30
C ALA A 88 -12.90 -16.11 -10.14
N GLU A 89 -11.76 -16.46 -9.57
CA GLU A 89 -11.34 -17.87 -9.39
C GLU A 89 -11.40 -18.33 -7.93
N THR A 90 -12.53 -18.10 -7.27
CA THR A 90 -12.92 -18.94 -6.12
C THR A 90 -14.02 -19.87 -6.61
N GLU A 91 -13.67 -20.79 -7.50
CA GLU A 91 -14.55 -21.91 -7.83
C GLU A 91 -14.85 -22.70 -6.55
N TYR A 92 -16.14 -22.92 -6.34
CA TYR A 92 -16.71 -23.84 -5.38
C TYR A 92 -16.02 -25.21 -5.51
N GLY A 93 -15.10 -25.52 -4.61
CA GLY A 93 -14.49 -26.83 -4.49
C GLY A 93 -15.55 -27.88 -4.11
N SER A 94 -15.99 -28.62 -5.12
CA SER A 94 -16.51 -30.00 -5.10
C SER A 94 -16.75 -30.62 -3.71
N PHE A 95 -17.99 -30.53 -3.22
CA PHE A 95 -18.55 -31.61 -2.40
C PHE A 95 -18.88 -32.78 -3.35
N ARG A 96 -17.96 -33.74 -3.41
CA ARG A 96 -18.27 -35.15 -3.65
C ARG A 96 -17.73 -35.94 -2.48
#